data_AF-A0A831PQ79-F1
#
_entry.id   AF-A0A831PQ79-F1
#
_cell.length_a   1.000
_cell.length_b   1.000
_cell.length_c   1.000
_cell.angle_alpha   90.00
_cell.angle_beta   90.00
_cell.angle_gamma   90.00
#
_symmetry.space_group_name_H-M   'P 1'
#
loop_
_entity.id
_entity.type
_entity.pdbx_description
1 polymer ?
#
loop_
_entity_poly.entity_id
_entity_poly.type
_entity_poly.pdbx_seq_one_letter_code
_entity_poly.pdbx_strand_id
1 'polypeptide(L)'
;MDRLTIIKVGGKVVEDSESLNALLDQFIKFSGNKILVHGGGRTATEIAAKLGIETEMVDGRRITGKSMLDVVTMVYGGLVNKKIVAGLQARGCNAIGLTGADLNLISARKRPVQEIDYGFVGDIV
;
A
#
# COMPACT_ATOMS: atom_id res chain seq x y z
N MET A 1 11.85 21.36 16.71
CA MET A 1 10.87 20.34 16.30
C MET A 1 11.64 19.20 15.65
N ASP A 2 11.39 17.98 16.09
CA ASP A 2 11.96 16.81 15.42
C ASP A 2 11.45 16.74 13.98
N ARG A 3 12.37 16.59 13.03
CA ARG A 3 12.06 16.55 11.60
C ARG A 3 11.32 15.24 11.28
N LEU A 4 10.12 15.34 10.71
CA LEU A 4 9.38 14.20 10.18
C LEU A 4 9.88 13.82 8.79
N THR A 5 10.25 12.56 8.59
CA THR A 5 10.67 12.01 7.29
C THR A 5 9.60 11.08 6.72
N ILE A 6 9.05 11.39 5.54
CA ILE A 6 8.05 10.57 4.87
C ILE A 6 8.70 9.88 3.66
N ILE A 7 8.63 8.56 3.61
CA ILE A 7 9.28 7.74 2.59
C ILE A 7 8.21 6.95 1.82
N LYS A 8 8.03 7.27 0.54
CA LYS A 8 7.19 6.48 -0.37
C LYS A 8 8.04 5.40 -1.04
N VAL A 9 7.57 4.17 -0.96
CA VAL A 9 8.25 3.02 -1.55
C VAL A 9 7.43 2.48 -2.72
N GLY A 10 8.09 2.16 -3.82
CA GLY A 10 7.47 1.51 -4.98
C GLY A 10 6.99 0.09 -4.65
N GLY A 11 5.88 -0.34 -5.25
CA GLY A 11 5.30 -1.67 -5.00
C GLY A 11 6.29 -2.81 -5.23
N LYS A 12 7.10 -2.76 -6.29
CA LYS A 12 8.09 -3.79 -6.61
C LYS A 12 9.07 -4.08 -5.46
N VAL A 13 9.49 -3.04 -4.73
CA VAL A 13 10.49 -3.16 -3.64
C VAL A 13 9.89 -3.91 -2.44
N VAL A 14 8.63 -3.65 -2.10
CA VAL A 14 7.99 -4.28 -0.92
C VAL A 14 7.49 -5.70 -1.19
N GLU A 15 7.48 -6.11 -2.45
CA GLU A 15 7.01 -7.44 -2.88
C GLU A 15 8.14 -8.43 -3.15
N ASP A 16 9.38 -7.97 -3.23
CA ASP A 16 10.58 -8.80 -3.30
C ASP A 16 11.23 -8.87 -1.90
N SER A 17 11.58 -10.08 -1.45
CA SER A 17 12.00 -10.28 -0.06
C SER A 17 13.38 -9.69 0.22
N GLU A 18 14.31 -9.78 -0.73
CA GLU A 18 15.65 -9.21 -0.58
C GLU A 18 15.59 -7.68 -0.59
N SER A 19 14.88 -7.12 -1.57
CA SER A 19 14.66 -5.67 -1.70
C SER A 19 13.93 -5.09 -0.48
N LEU A 20 12.91 -5.79 0.04
CA LEU A 20 12.21 -5.38 1.25
C LEU A 20 13.15 -5.37 2.45
N ASN A 21 13.94 -6.42 2.66
CA ASN A 21 14.88 -6.44 3.79
C ASN A 21 15.90 -5.31 3.70
N ALA A 22 16.49 -5.09 2.51
CA ALA A 22 17.43 -3.99 2.29
C ALA A 22 16.80 -2.62 2.55
N LEU A 23 15.54 -2.41 2.11
CA LEU A 23 14.77 -1.21 2.41
C LEU A 23 14.58 -1.02 3.92
N LEU A 24 14.18 -2.06 4.65
CA LEU A 24 13.94 -1.96 6.09
C LEU A 24 15.24 -1.69 6.86
N ASP A 25 16.35 -2.31 6.45
CA ASP A 25 17.68 -2.05 7.01
C ASP A 25 18.13 -0.60 6.79
N GLN A 26 17.75 0.02 5.67
CA GLN A 26 17.98 1.46 5.45
C GLN A 26 16.99 2.32 6.24
N PHE A 27 15.72 1.93 6.31
CA PHE A 27 14.67 2.68 6.98
C PHE A 27 14.96 2.88 8.48
N ILE A 28 15.51 1.86 9.15
CA ILE A 28 15.84 1.98 10.58
C ILE A 28 16.96 2.99 10.86
N LYS A 29 17.82 3.31 9.88
CA LYS A 29 18.94 4.26 10.02
C LYS A 29 18.50 5.72 10.07
N PHE A 30 17.29 6.05 9.60
CA PHE A 30 16.75 7.40 9.73
C PHE A 30 16.45 7.72 11.19
N SER A 31 17.01 8.81 11.71
CA SER A 31 16.71 9.32 13.05
C SER A 31 15.41 10.14 13.06
N GLY A 32 14.83 10.28 14.26
CA GLY A 32 13.60 11.07 14.47
C GLY A 32 12.33 10.38 13.96
N ASN A 33 11.27 11.17 13.84
CA ASN A 33 9.95 10.69 13.42
C ASN A 33 9.96 10.34 11.94
N LYS A 34 9.40 9.18 11.59
CA LYS A 34 9.38 8.69 10.21
C LYS A 34 8.11 7.91 9.87
N ILE A 35 7.66 8.07 8.63
CA ILE A 35 6.48 7.40 8.05
C ILE A 35 6.90 6.70 6.77
N LEU A 36 6.47 5.45 6.60
CA LEU A 36 6.66 4.68 5.37
C LEU A 36 5.30 4.49 4.68
N VAL A 37 5.22 4.88 3.41
CA VAL A 37 4.02 4.71 2.57
C VAL A 37 4.31 3.68 1.49
N HIS A 38 3.60 2.57 1.47
CA HIS A 38 3.81 1.47 0.52
C HIS A 38 2.66 1.34 -0.49
N GLY A 39 2.89 0.56 -1.56
CA GLY A 39 1.84 0.04 -2.43
C GLY A 39 1.79 -1.49 -2.34
N GLY A 40 1.33 -2.17 -3.38
CA GLY A 40 1.37 -3.64 -3.46
C GLY A 40 0.71 -4.19 -4.74
N GLY A 41 0.76 -3.40 -5.83
CA GLY A 41 -0.10 -3.60 -6.99
C GLY A 41 0.06 -4.95 -7.68
N ARG A 42 1.27 -5.54 -7.70
CA ARG A 42 1.49 -6.83 -8.35
C ARG A 42 0.98 -7.97 -7.46
N THR A 43 1.24 -7.93 -6.15
CA THR A 43 0.69 -8.91 -5.19
C THR A 43 -0.84 -8.89 -5.19
N ALA A 44 -1.46 -7.72 -5.34
CA ALA A 44 -2.93 -7.63 -5.47
C ALA A 44 -3.44 -8.28 -6.76
N THR A 45 -2.77 -8.10 -7.90
CA THR A 45 -3.11 -8.79 -9.15
C THR A 45 -2.96 -10.30 -9.02
N GLU A 46 -1.86 -10.78 -8.43
CA GLU A 46 -1.61 -12.21 -8.24
C GLU A 46 -2.67 -12.87 -7.35
N ILE A 47 -3.09 -12.20 -6.28
CA ILE A 47 -4.14 -12.71 -5.38
C ILE A 47 -5.52 -12.63 -6.05
N ALA A 48 -5.82 -11.55 -6.77
CA ALA A 48 -7.06 -11.45 -7.54
C ALA A 48 -7.20 -12.61 -8.55
N ALA A 49 -6.13 -12.90 -9.30
CA ALA A 49 -6.11 -14.01 -10.25
C ALA A 49 -6.35 -15.37 -9.58
N LYS A 50 -5.74 -15.63 -8.42
CA LYS A 50 -5.98 -16.85 -7.62
C LYS A 50 -7.43 -16.98 -7.13
N LEU A 51 -8.13 -15.86 -6.97
CA LEU A 51 -9.53 -15.81 -6.58
C LEU A 51 -10.49 -15.79 -7.78
N GLY A 52 -9.97 -15.91 -9.02
CA GLY A 52 -10.78 -15.84 -10.24
C GLY A 52 -11.32 -14.44 -10.54
N ILE A 53 -10.72 -13.40 -9.97
CA ILE A 53 -11.10 -11.99 -10.22
C ILE A 53 -10.18 -11.43 -11.30
N GLU A 54 -10.75 -11.10 -12.45
CA GLU A 54 -10.01 -10.48 -13.55
C GLU A 54 -9.52 -9.07 -13.18
N THR A 55 -8.29 -8.78 -13.58
CA THR A 55 -7.71 -7.44 -13.45
C THR A 55 -7.75 -6.75 -14.80
N GLU A 56 -8.52 -5.68 -14.90
CA GLU A 56 -8.56 -4.82 -16.09
C GLU A 56 -7.71 -3.57 -15.89
N MET A 57 -6.96 -3.19 -16.93
CA MET A 57 -6.10 -2.03 -16.96
C MET A 57 -6.43 -1.15 -18.18
N VAL A 58 -6.64 0.14 -17.96
CA VAL A 58 -6.83 1.16 -19.01
C VAL A 58 -5.91 2.33 -18.71
N ASP A 59 -5.17 2.82 -19.69
CA ASP A 59 -4.19 3.91 -19.56
C ASP A 59 -3.21 3.77 -18.37
N GLY A 60 -2.76 2.54 -18.14
CA GLY A 60 -1.84 2.23 -17.03
C GLY A 60 -2.46 2.27 -15.64
N ARG A 61 -3.79 2.39 -15.53
CA ARG A 61 -4.55 2.38 -14.27
C ARG A 61 -5.50 1.19 -14.24
N ARG A 62 -5.74 0.68 -13.02
CA ARG A 62 -6.64 -0.45 -12.79
C ARG A 62 -8.10 0.02 -12.73
N ILE A 63 -8.99 -0.65 -13.44
CA ILE A 63 -10.43 -0.54 -13.18
C ILE A 63 -10.73 -1.28 -11.88
N THR A 64 -11.21 -0.57 -10.87
CA THR A 64 -11.39 -1.11 -9.52
C THR A 64 -12.87 -1.27 -9.21
N GLY A 65 -13.43 -2.42 -9.58
CA GLY A 65 -14.77 -2.83 -9.15
C GLY A 65 -14.81 -3.23 -7.67
N LYS A 66 -15.99 -3.64 -7.18
CA LYS A 66 -16.20 -3.98 -5.76
C LYS A 66 -15.33 -5.16 -5.31
N SER A 67 -15.28 -6.23 -6.09
CA SER A 67 -14.45 -7.41 -5.80
C SER A 67 -12.96 -7.06 -5.74
N MET A 68 -12.48 -6.27 -6.70
CA MET A 68 -11.10 -5.81 -6.72
C MET A 68 -10.78 -4.88 -5.54
N LEU A 69 -11.72 -4.02 -5.14
CA LEU A 69 -11.58 -3.15 -3.95
C LEU A 69 -11.36 -3.99 -2.68
N ASP A 70 -12.14 -5.06 -2.51
CA ASP A 70 -12.01 -5.94 -1.34
C ASP A 70 -10.65 -6.65 -1.37
N VAL A 71 -10.18 -7.10 -2.55
CA VAL A 71 -8.84 -7.68 -2.70
C VAL A 71 -7.73 -6.69 -2.35
N VAL A 72 -7.74 -5.47 -2.91
CA VAL A 72 -6.66 -4.50 -2.63
C VAL A 72 -6.64 -4.12 -1.15
N THR A 73 -7.82 -4.02 -0.50
CA THR A 73 -7.92 -3.73 0.93
C THR A 73 -7.25 -4.84 1.76
N MET A 74 -7.60 -6.10 1.49
CA MET A 74 -7.00 -7.26 2.17
C MET A 74 -5.49 -7.35 1.94
N VAL A 75 -5.04 -7.15 0.70
CA VAL A 75 -3.64 -7.30 0.35
C VAL A 75 -2.79 -6.16 0.89
N TYR A 76 -3.24 -4.91 0.74
CA TYR A 76 -2.45 -3.76 1.18
C TYR A 76 -2.44 -3.68 2.70
N GLY A 77 -3.60 -3.69 3.36
CA GLY A 77 -3.68 -3.55 4.82
C GLY A 77 -3.33 -4.82 5.59
N GLY A 78 -3.64 -6.00 5.05
CA GLY A 78 -3.46 -7.28 5.73
C GLY A 78 -2.12 -7.95 5.44
N LEU A 79 -1.75 -8.09 4.16
CA LEU A 79 -0.57 -8.87 3.79
C LEU A 79 0.70 -8.00 3.73
N VAL A 80 0.73 -7.01 2.85
CA VAL A 80 1.94 -6.22 2.58
C VAL A 80 2.29 -5.35 3.77
N ASN A 81 1.31 -4.63 4.34
CA ASN A 81 1.51 -3.80 5.52
C ASN A 81 2.05 -4.60 6.70
N LYS A 82 1.51 -5.80 6.97
CA LYS A 82 1.96 -6.61 8.12
C LYS A 82 3.31 -7.28 7.90
N LYS A 83 3.71 -7.60 6.66
CA LYS A 83 5.09 -7.98 6.34
C LYS A 83 6.09 -6.88 6.69
N ILE A 84 5.77 -5.63 6.33
CA ILE A 84 6.61 -4.46 6.66
C ILE A 84 6.69 -4.28 8.18
N VAL A 85 5.54 -4.26 8.88
CA VAL A 85 5.49 -4.11 10.34
C VAL A 85 6.30 -5.21 11.02
N ALA A 86 6.08 -6.48 10.68
CA ALA A 86 6.82 -7.60 11.25
C ALA A 86 8.33 -7.48 10.99
N GLY A 87 8.72 -7.07 9.77
CA GLY A 87 10.12 -6.86 9.41
C GLY A 87 10.78 -5.72 10.19
N LEU A 88 10.05 -4.65 10.51
CA LEU A 88 10.53 -3.56 11.37
C LEU A 88 10.63 -3.99 12.83
N GLN A 89 9.62 -4.72 13.34
CA GLN A 89 9.64 -5.26 14.70
C GLN A 89 10.83 -6.20 14.92
N ALA A 90 11.13 -7.07 13.94
CA ALA A 90 12.29 -7.95 13.96
C ALA A 90 13.64 -7.21 14.02
N ARG A 91 13.66 -5.92 13.63
CA ARG A 91 14.84 -5.03 13.68
C ARG A 91 14.86 -4.14 14.93
N GLY A 92 13.99 -4.40 15.90
CA GLY A 92 13.85 -3.57 17.10
C GLY A 92 13.25 -2.18 16.82
N CYS A 93 12.68 -1.97 15.63
CA CYS A 93 11.99 -0.73 15.28
C CYS A 93 10.49 -0.92 15.52
N ASN A 94 10.00 -0.40 16.65
CA ASN A 94 8.59 -0.49 16.99
C ASN A 94 7.74 0.27 15.95
N ALA A 95 6.84 -0.45 15.28
CA ALA A 95 6.06 0.08 14.17
C ALA A 95 4.58 -0.30 14.29
N ILE A 96 3.73 0.62 13.85
CA ILE A 96 2.29 0.40 13.67
C ILE A 96 1.95 0.52 12.18
N GLY A 97 1.15 -0.41 11.68
CA GLY A 97 0.72 -0.43 10.29
C GLY A 97 -0.75 -0.07 10.19
N LEU A 98 -1.04 1.03 9.49
CA LEU A 98 -2.37 1.63 9.38
C LEU A 98 -2.78 1.75 7.90
N THR A 99 -4.08 1.84 7.70
CA THR A 99 -4.77 2.16 6.46
C THR A 99 -5.50 3.50 6.62
N GLY A 100 -6.08 4.04 5.54
CA GLY A 100 -6.87 5.26 5.63
C GLY A 100 -8.13 5.14 6.50
N ALA A 101 -8.66 3.92 6.65
CA ALA A 101 -9.86 3.67 7.45
C ALA A 101 -9.59 3.72 8.96
N ASP A 102 -8.37 3.40 9.38
CA ASP A 102 -7.99 3.43 10.78
C ASP A 102 -8.08 4.87 11.30
N LEU A 103 -8.91 5.12 12.31
CA LEU A 103 -9.17 6.44 12.89
C LEU A 103 -9.59 7.52 11.86
N ASN A 104 -10.12 7.10 10.70
CA ASN A 104 -10.40 7.99 9.57
C ASN A 104 -9.18 8.84 9.14
N LEU A 105 -7.98 8.26 9.21
CA LEU A 105 -6.72 8.96 8.93
C LEU A 105 -6.61 9.54 7.53
N ILE A 106 -7.18 8.87 6.52
CA ILE A 106 -7.16 9.34 5.13
C ILE A 106 -8.58 9.23 4.59
N SER A 107 -9.23 10.38 4.49
CA SER A 107 -10.50 10.51 3.79
C SER A 107 -10.26 10.64 2.30
N ALA A 108 -11.14 10.04 1.49
CA ALA A 108 -11.08 10.15 0.04
C ALA A 108 -12.49 10.32 -0.53
N ARG A 109 -12.55 11.00 -1.67
CA ARG A 109 -13.77 11.11 -2.49
C ARG A 109 -13.57 10.35 -3.79
N LYS A 110 -14.60 9.62 -4.27
CA LYS A 110 -14.55 8.97 -5.58
C LYS A 110 -14.18 10.01 -6.64
N ARG A 111 -13.18 9.70 -7.46
CA ARG A 111 -12.74 10.56 -8.54
C ARG A 111 -13.90 10.71 -9.54
N PRO A 112 -14.20 11.94 -10.02
CA PRO A 112 -15.23 12.14 -11.02
C PRO A 112 -14.98 11.28 -12.25
N VAL A 113 -16.04 10.68 -12.78
CA VAL A 113 -15.98 9.90 -14.02
C VAL A 113 -15.72 10.86 -15.18
N GLN A 114 -14.74 10.53 -16.02
CA GLN A 114 -14.45 11.22 -17.28
C GLN A 114 -14.81 10.28 -18.44
N GLU A 115 -13.95 10.12 -19.44
CA GLU A 115 -14.15 9.14 -20.53
C GLU A 115 -14.15 7.69 -20.01
N ILE A 116 -13.38 7.41 -18.96
CA ILE A 116 -13.25 6.08 -18.34
C ILE A 116 -13.71 6.15 -16.88
N ASP A 117 -14.61 5.24 -16.47
CA ASP A 117 -14.92 5.01 -15.04
C ASP A 117 -13.93 4.00 -14.46
N TYR A 118 -12.97 4.49 -13.68
CA TYR A 118 -12.01 3.65 -12.97
C TYR A 118 -12.60 2.92 -11.76
N GLY A 119 -13.89 3.08 -11.47
CA GLY A 119 -14.58 2.41 -10.36
C GLY A 119 -14.32 3.08 -9.01
N PHE A 120 -14.00 2.30 -7.99
CA PHE A 120 -13.73 2.76 -6.62
C PHE A 120 -12.32 3.36 -6.46
N VAL A 121 -11.96 4.29 -7.33
CA VAL A 121 -10.72 5.07 -7.25
C VAL A 121 -11.04 6.49 -6.76
N GLY A 122 -10.24 7.00 -5.83
CA GLY A 122 -10.51 8.30 -5.19
C GLY A 122 -9.30 9.23 -5.11
N ASP A 123 -9.60 10.48 -4.81
CA ASP A 123 -8.65 11.54 -4.48
C ASP A 123 -8.76 11.85 -2.98
N ILE A 124 -7.62 12.11 -2.34
CA ILE A 124 -7.54 12.43 -0.90
C ILE A 124 -8.22 13.79 -0.66
N VAL A 125 -8.98 13.90 0.43
CA VAL A 125 -9.67 15.14 0.86
C VAL A 125 -9.26 15.55 2.27
#